data_AF-A0A161RG14-F1
#
_entry.id   AF-A0A161RG14-F1
#
_cell.length_a   1.000
_cell.length_b   1.000
_cell.length_c   1.000
_cell.angle_alpha   90.00
_cell.angle_beta   90.00
_cell.angle_gamma   90.00
#
_symmetry.space_group_name_H-M   'P 1'
#
loop_
_entity.id
_entity.type
_entity.pdbx_description
1 polymer ?
#
loop_
_entity_poly.entity_id
_entity_poly.type
_entity_poly.pdbx_seq_one_letter_code
_entity_poly.pdbx_strand_id
1 'polypeptide(L)'
;MLPKTNDEHDLILVDRLLDSKGIGKDFEVIPLLETAAGIQNVSRIAAASSRVKRMAFGSIDFALDIGAGQSENGSRCSSWTR
;
A
#
# COMPACT_ATOMS: atom_id res chain seq x y z
N MET A 1 -0.17 9.32 -5.60
CA MET A 1 0.23 8.04 -4.97
C MET A 1 -0.07 8.14 -3.49
N LEU A 2 -0.67 7.11 -2.89
CA LEU A 2 -1.05 7.08 -1.47
C LEU A 2 -0.11 6.11 -0.72
N PRO A 3 0.86 6.61 0.07
CA PRO A 3 1.79 5.76 0.82
C PRO A 3 1.07 4.98 1.92
N LYS A 4 1.66 3.86 2.36
CA LYS A 4 1.19 3.04 3.50
C LYS A 4 -0.31 2.77 3.49
N THR A 5 -0.87 2.42 2.33
CA THR A 5 -2.29 2.06 2.23
C THR A 5 -2.48 0.70 2.89
N ASN A 6 -3.12 0.68 4.06
CA ASN A 6 -3.30 -0.51 4.88
C ASN A 6 -4.71 -1.11 4.74
N ASP A 7 -5.70 -0.28 4.41
CA ASP A 7 -7.11 -0.67 4.41
C ASP A 7 -7.92 0.15 3.38
N GLU A 8 -9.06 -0.37 2.94
CA GLU A 8 -9.98 0.33 2.04
C GLU A 8 -10.43 1.70 2.56
N HIS A 9 -10.49 1.90 3.88
CA HIS A 9 -10.91 3.17 4.49
C HIS A 9 -9.93 4.32 4.17
N ASP A 10 -8.64 4.02 3.94
CA ASP A 10 -7.65 5.01 3.50
C ASP A 10 -8.07 5.63 2.16
N LEU A 11 -8.56 4.79 1.23
CA LEU A 11 -9.04 5.23 -0.08
C LEU A 11 -10.40 5.90 -0.01
N ILE A 12 -11.31 5.42 0.84
CA ILE A 12 -12.62 6.06 1.03
C ILE A 12 -12.45 7.49 1.54
N LEU A 13 -11.51 7.73 2.47
CA LEU A 13 -11.22 9.07 2.97
C LEU A 13 -10.65 9.98 1.88
N VAL A 14 -9.72 9.47 1.08
CA VAL A 14 -9.15 10.21 -0.06
C VAL A 14 -10.23 10.54 -1.09
N ASP A 15 -11.10 9.59 -1.44
CA ASP A 15 -12.22 9.81 -2.35
C ASP A 15 -13.13 10.93 -1.84
N ARG A 16 -13.54 10.88 -0.57
CA ARG A 16 -14.37 11.93 0.06
C ARG A 16 -13.69 13.30 0.00
N LEU A 17 -12.39 13.36 0.24
CA LEU A 17 -11.62 14.60 0.17
C LEU A 17 -11.59 15.14 -1.27
N LEU A 18 -11.24 14.30 -2.26
CA LEU A 18 -11.18 14.70 -3.66
C LEU A 18 -12.55 15.15 -4.17
N ASP A 19 -13.61 14.41 -3.82
CA ASP A 19 -14.98 14.74 -4.20
C ASP A 19 -15.43 16.06 -3.55
N SER A 20 -15.07 16.31 -2.28
CA SER A 20 -15.34 17.60 -1.60
C SER A 20 -14.64 18.79 -2.26
N LYS A 21 -13.57 18.55 -3.01
CA LYS A 21 -12.82 19.55 -3.79
C LYS A 21 -13.27 19.64 -5.25
N GLY A 22 -14.31 18.88 -5.64
CA GLY A 22 -14.79 18.84 -7.03
C GLY A 22 -13.81 18.19 -8.00
N ILE A 23 -12.84 17.40 -7.52
CA ILE A 23 -11.86 16.72 -8.37
C ILE A 23 -12.56 15.52 -9.03
N GLY A 24 -12.69 15.52 -10.35
CA GLY A 24 -13.36 14.46 -11.11
C GLY A 24 -12.68 13.09 -10.99
N LYS A 25 -13.43 12.01 -11.24
CA LYS A 25 -12.98 10.61 -11.07
C LYS A 25 -11.86 10.17 -12.03
N ASP A 26 -11.52 10.99 -13.02
CA ASP A 26 -10.36 10.79 -13.91
C ASP A 26 -9.02 10.99 -13.19
N PHE A 27 -9.03 11.66 -12.03
CA PHE A 27 -7.86 11.71 -11.17
C PHE A 27 -7.61 10.35 -10.52
N GLU A 28 -6.55 9.69 -10.97
CA GLU A 28 -6.13 8.37 -10.51
C GLU A 28 -5.45 8.43 -9.14
N VAL A 29 -5.77 7.45 -8.29
CA VAL A 29 -5.06 7.21 -7.03
C VAL A 29 -4.31 5.89 -7.17
N ILE A 30 -3.01 5.93 -6.87
CA ILE A 30 -2.14 4.75 -6.88
C ILE A 30 -1.82 4.42 -5.42
N PRO A 31 -2.46 3.39 -4.82
CA PRO A 31 -2.06 2.86 -3.52
C PRO A 31 -0.63 2.30 -3.59
N LEU A 32 0.17 2.58 -2.58
CA LEU A 32 1.47 1.96 -2.37
C LEU A 32 1.32 0.89 -1.28
N LEU A 33 1.41 -0.37 -1.69
CA LEU A 33 1.40 -1.53 -0.82
C LEU A 33 2.82 -1.76 -0.32
N GLU A 34 3.05 -1.43 0.94
CA GLU A 34 4.39 -1.45 1.53
C GLU A 34 4.40 -1.89 3.00
N THR A 35 3.34 -2.57 3.42
CA THR A 35 3.15 -3.13 4.77
C THR A 35 2.48 -4.50 4.66
N ALA A 36 2.62 -5.34 5.68
CA ALA A 36 1.93 -6.61 5.83
C ALA A 36 0.41 -6.42 5.78
N ALA A 37 -0.11 -5.40 6.46
CA ALA A 37 -1.53 -5.08 6.46
C ALA A 37 -2.05 -4.74 5.06
N GLY A 38 -1.33 -3.89 4.32
CA GLY A 38 -1.68 -3.54 2.94
C GLY A 38 -1.70 -4.76 2.02
N ILE A 39 -0.73 -5.67 2.16
CA ILE A 39 -0.71 -6.93 1.40
C ILE A 39 -1.87 -7.85 1.78
N GLN A 40 -2.19 -8.00 3.07
CA GLN A 40 -3.32 -8.80 3.52
C GLN A 40 -4.68 -8.28 3.04
N ASN A 41 -4.81 -6.95 2.89
CA ASN A 41 -6.05 -6.28 2.48
C ASN A 41 -6.11 -5.92 0.98
N VAL A 42 -5.14 -6.38 0.17
CA VAL A 42 -4.96 -5.92 -1.22
C VAL A 42 -6.22 -5.98 -2.08
N SER A 43 -7.03 -7.04 -1.95
CA SER A 43 -8.27 -7.17 -2.72
C SER A 43 -9.32 -6.12 -2.36
N ARG A 44 -9.43 -5.76 -1.06
CA ARG A 44 -10.37 -4.72 -0.62
C ARG A 44 -9.88 -3.34 -1.03
N ILE A 45 -8.59 -3.07 -0.86
CA ILE A 45 -7.94 -1.82 -1.31
C ILE A 45 -8.15 -1.62 -2.82
N ALA A 46 -7.94 -2.66 -3.63
CA ALA A 46 -8.12 -2.59 -5.08
C ALA A 46 -9.57 -2.29 -5.50
N ALA A 47 -10.56 -2.75 -4.72
CA ALA A 47 -11.98 -2.54 -4.99
C ALA A 47 -12.56 -1.26 -4.37
N ALA A 48 -11.80 -0.56 -3.51
CA ALA A 48 -12.32 0.51 -2.67
C ALA A 48 -12.69 1.80 -3.42
N SER A 49 -12.06 2.06 -4.58
CA SER A 49 -12.31 3.27 -5.36
C SER A 49 -12.14 3.02 -6.86
N SER A 50 -13.02 3.63 -7.66
CA SER A 50 -12.92 3.61 -9.12
C SER A 50 -11.70 4.36 -9.66
N ARG A 51 -11.07 5.21 -8.82
CA ARG A 51 -9.81 5.92 -9.11
C ARG A 51 -8.59 5.02 -9.06
N VAL A 52 -8.69 3.82 -8.48
CA VAL A 52 -7.60 2.84 -8.43
C VAL A 52 -7.59 2.05 -9.73
N LYS A 53 -6.59 2.32 -10.57
CA LYS A 53 -6.32 1.59 -11.83
C LYS A 53 -5.08 0.71 -11.75
N ARG A 54 -4.18 1.03 -10.82
CA ARG A 54 -2.91 0.36 -10.59
C ARG A 54 -2.51 0.53 -9.13
N MET A 55 -1.67 -0.38 -8.63
CA MET A 55 -1.06 -0.31 -7.31
C MET A 55 0.46 -0.42 -7.48
N ALA A 56 1.20 0.24 -6.59
CA ALA A 56 2.65 0.12 -6.51
C ALA A 56 3.03 -0.77 -5.32
N PHE A 57 4.19 -1.43 -5.40
CA PHE A 57 4.73 -2.25 -4.32
C PHE A 57 6.04 -1.65 -3.81
N GLY A 58 6.07 -1.26 -2.53
CA GLY A 58 7.25 -0.74 -1.86
C GLY A 58 8.01 -1.87 -1.18
N SER A 59 8.91 -2.54 -1.91
CA SER A 59 9.59 -3.74 -1.43
C SER A 59 10.51 -3.51 -0.21
N ILE A 60 11.14 -2.33 -0.12
CA ILE A 60 12.03 -1.99 0.99
C ILE A 60 11.23 -1.75 2.27
N ASP A 61 10.20 -0.92 2.20
CA ASP A 61 9.32 -0.63 3.34
C ASP A 61 8.57 -1.90 3.78
N PHE A 62 8.11 -2.72 2.83
CA PHE A 62 7.51 -4.02 3.14
C PHE A 62 8.50 -4.95 3.85
N ALA A 63 9.74 -5.05 3.37
CA ALA A 63 10.77 -5.87 4.01
C ALA A 63 11.04 -5.41 5.44
N LEU A 64 11.11 -4.10 5.69
CA LEU A 64 11.24 -3.55 7.03
C LEU A 64 10.03 -3.86 7.91
N ASP A 65 8.82 -3.73 7.36
CA ASP A 65 7.56 -3.97 8.08
C ASP A 65 7.41 -5.43 8.54
N ILE A 66 7.86 -6.40 7.74
CA ILE A 66 7.84 -7.83 8.12
C ILE A 66 9.11 -8.31 8.84
N GLY A 67 10.06 -7.41 9.11
CA GLY A 67 11.35 -7.77 9.72
C GLY A 67 12.27 -8.61 8.83
N ALA A 68 12.11 -8.56 7.50
CA ALA A 68 13.01 -9.20 6.56
C ALA A 68 14.31 -8.38 6.43
N GLY A 69 15.37 -8.85 7.10
CA GLY A 69 16.71 -8.25 6.97
C GLY A 69 17.29 -8.41 5.56
N GLN A 70 17.88 -7.34 5.02
CA GLN A 70 18.68 -7.38 3.80
C GLN A 70 20.09 -7.89 4.14
N SER A 71 20.50 -9.05 3.60
CA SER A 71 21.90 -9.48 3.66
C SER A 71 22.65 -8.98 2.42
N GLU A 72 23.90 -8.51 2.56
CA GLU A 72 24.74 -7.98 1.46
C GLU A 72 24.92 -8.95 0.26
N ASN A 73 24.65 -10.26 0.44
CA ASN A 73 24.78 -11.29 -0.60
C ASN A 73 23.46 -11.97 -1.02
N GLY A 74 22.29 -11.41 -0.68
CA GLY A 74 20.99 -12.03 -0.99
C GLY A 74 20.69 -13.38 -0.30
N SER A 75 21.55 -13.83 0.62
CA SER A 75 21.38 -15.04 1.40
C SER A 75 20.80 -14.76 2.81
N ARG A 76 19.47 -14.73 2.85
CA ARG A 76 18.52 -15.07 3.94
C ARG A 76 18.75 -14.55 5.38
N CYS A 77 17.67 -13.99 5.91
CA CYS A 77 17.39 -13.75 7.33
C CYS A 77 17.47 -15.07 8.13
N SER A 78 18.47 -15.21 9.01
CA SER A 78 18.69 -16.40 9.86
C SER A 78 18.24 -16.22 11.32
N SER A 79 17.60 -15.11 11.67
CA SER A 79 17.28 -14.77 13.05
C SER A 79 15.88 -14.17 13.18
N TRP A 80 14.86 -15.01 12.98
CA TRP A 80 13.65 -14.93 13.79
C TRP A 80 14.01 -15.32 15.24
N THR A 81 14.82 -14.49 15.90
CA THR A 81 15.16 -14.63 17.33
C THR A 81 15.15 -13.26 17.98
N ARG A 82 13.96 -12.69 18.13
CA ARG A 82 13.36 -12.30 19.42
C ARG A 82 12.06 -11.55 19.19
#